data_AF-A0A7T1F3F2-F1
#
_entry.id   AF-A0A7T1F3F2-F1
#
_cell.length_a   1.000
_cell.length_b   1.000
_cell.length_c   1.000
_cell.angle_alpha   90.00
_cell.angle_beta   90.00
_cell.angle_gamma   90.00
#
_symmetry.space_group_name_H-M   'P 1'
#
loop_
_entity.id
_entity.type
_entity.pdbx_description
1 polymer ?
#
loop_
_entity_poly.entity_id
_entity_poly.type
_entity_poly.pdbx_seq_one_letter_code
_entity_poly.pdbx_strand_id
1 'polypeptide(L)'
;MKGIDPSIKVIAVGADNPEWDLTVLKHAGKVIDYISIHQYHGSDDYYDTVASAYYVEERLQLLDSLIKHLQLDHIKIALDEWNVWYQVIPEAEVTEKKMVFLEEPYALKDALFAAGVFFALHRRCDSVQMANLAQMVNALGMIKTNSQSIVLTPIYHVFDLFVKHASRTPLGIFTALKSIP
;
A
#
# COMPACT_ATOMS: atom_id res chain seq x y z
N MET A 1 24.33 -8.56 7.15
CA MET A 1 23.68 -9.25 6.02
C MET A 1 24.49 -9.09 4.74
N LYS A 2 24.62 -7.89 4.16
CA LYS A 2 25.37 -7.66 2.90
C LYS A 2 26.85 -8.09 2.90
N GLY A 3 27.52 -8.07 4.06
CA GLY A 3 28.89 -8.59 4.19
C GLY A 3 29.03 -10.11 4.05
N ILE A 4 27.92 -10.85 4.19
CA ILE A 4 27.86 -12.33 4.03
C ILE A 4 27.26 -12.68 2.67
N ASP A 5 26.16 -12.02 2.29
CA ASP A 5 25.53 -12.17 0.99
C ASP A 5 25.41 -10.80 0.31
N PRO A 6 26.32 -10.45 -0.62
CA PRO A 6 26.26 -9.18 -1.34
C PRO A 6 25.03 -9.02 -2.24
N SER A 7 24.33 -10.12 -2.59
CA SER A 7 23.17 -10.10 -3.47
C SER A 7 21.87 -9.73 -2.75
N ILE A 8 21.84 -9.81 -1.41
CA ILE A 8 20.65 -9.54 -0.63
C ILE A 8 20.16 -8.09 -0.80
N LYS A 9 18.84 -7.96 -0.95
CA LYS A 9 18.12 -6.69 -0.94
C LYS A 9 17.62 -6.40 0.47
N VAL A 10 18.10 -5.30 1.06
CA VAL A 10 17.78 -4.91 2.43
C VAL A 10 16.71 -3.83 2.42
N ILE A 11 15.64 -4.06 3.15
CA ILE A 11 14.54 -3.11 3.37
C ILE A 11 14.70 -2.53 4.78
N ALA A 12 14.83 -1.21 4.88
CA ALA A 12 14.75 -0.53 6.18
C ALA A 12 13.29 -0.27 6.55
N VAL A 13 13.01 -0.26 7.86
CA VAL A 13 11.70 0.11 8.38
C VAL A 13 11.54 1.64 8.31
N GLY A 14 10.61 2.13 7.49
CA GLY A 14 10.16 3.53 7.51
C GLY A 14 8.95 3.70 8.45
N ALA A 15 8.38 4.91 8.50
CA ALA A 15 7.29 5.18 9.45
C ALA A 15 6.24 6.20 9.00
N ASP A 16 6.24 6.64 7.73
CA ASP A 16 5.43 7.81 7.26
C ASP A 16 5.61 9.04 8.19
N ASN A 17 6.77 9.09 8.84
CA ASN A 17 7.22 10.15 9.72
C ASN A 17 8.54 10.66 9.13
N PRO A 18 8.53 11.87 8.54
CA PRO A 18 9.71 12.40 7.85
C PRO A 18 10.97 12.46 8.72
N GLU A 19 10.85 12.65 10.04
CA GLU A 19 12.02 12.68 10.94
C GLU A 19 12.63 11.29 11.11
N TRP A 20 11.79 10.27 11.23
CA TRP A 20 12.22 8.87 11.29
C TRP A 20 12.88 8.47 9.97
N ASP A 21 12.20 8.70 8.84
CA ASP A 21 12.68 8.30 7.53
C ASP A 21 14.00 9.00 7.20
N LEU A 22 14.13 10.30 7.52
CA LEU A 22 15.37 11.06 7.38
C LEU A 22 16.49 10.47 8.23
N THR A 23 16.19 10.06 9.46
CA THR A 23 17.16 9.46 10.37
C THR A 23 17.65 8.13 9.82
N VAL A 24 16.75 7.26 9.38
CA VAL A 24 17.08 5.96 8.76
C VAL A 24 17.93 6.18 7.51
N LEU A 25 17.51 7.06 6.59
CA LEU A 25 18.22 7.32 5.35
C LEU A 25 19.63 7.89 5.59
N LYS A 26 19.81 8.79 6.57
CA LYS A 26 21.13 9.34 6.92
C LYS A 26 22.11 8.28 7.45
N HIS A 27 21.62 7.34 8.26
CA HIS A 27 22.49 6.36 8.93
C HIS A 27 22.67 5.07 8.12
N ALA A 28 21.63 4.61 7.43
CA ALA A 28 21.61 3.32 6.75
C ALA A 28 21.53 3.42 5.22
N GLY A 29 21.33 4.61 4.64
CA GLY A 29 21.08 4.80 3.21
C GLY A 29 22.13 4.17 2.27
N LYS A 30 23.40 4.09 2.70
CA LYS A 30 24.49 3.47 1.91
C LYS A 30 24.42 1.94 1.87
N VAL A 31 23.67 1.30 2.74
CA VAL A 31 23.67 -0.15 2.94
C VAL A 31 22.29 -0.80 2.77
N ILE A 32 21.28 -0.01 2.42
CA ILE A 32 19.91 -0.49 2.16
C ILE A 32 19.56 -0.31 0.68
N ASP A 33 18.63 -1.13 0.19
CA ASP A 33 18.11 -1.05 -1.17
C ASP A 33 16.69 -0.49 -1.20
N TYR A 34 15.94 -0.67 -0.10
CA TYR A 34 14.60 -0.15 0.04
C TYR A 34 14.37 0.52 1.40
N ILE A 35 13.40 1.42 1.44
CA ILE A 35 12.75 1.87 2.67
C ILE A 35 11.24 1.56 2.56
N SER A 36 10.70 0.96 3.60
CA SER A 36 9.27 0.61 3.70
C SER A 36 8.42 1.83 4.03
N ILE A 37 7.15 1.79 3.64
CA ILE A 37 6.13 2.74 4.07
C ILE A 37 4.80 2.00 4.17
N HIS A 38 4.06 2.27 5.23
CA HIS A 38 2.78 1.62 5.49
C HIS A 38 1.65 2.62 5.34
N GLN A 39 0.57 2.30 4.63
CA GLN A 39 -0.56 3.20 4.40
C GLN A 39 -1.90 2.47 4.58
N TYR A 40 -2.57 2.75 5.68
CA TYR A 40 -3.93 2.27 5.94
C TYR A 40 -4.90 3.43 5.94
N HIS A 41 -6.00 3.26 5.20
CA HIS A 41 -7.09 4.22 5.14
C HIS A 41 -8.42 3.54 5.43
N GLY A 42 -9.51 4.30 5.46
CA GLY A 42 -10.85 3.78 5.69
C GLY A 42 -11.70 4.79 6.43
N SER A 43 -12.87 5.09 5.89
CA SER A 43 -13.90 5.91 6.53
C SER A 43 -15.27 5.29 6.29
N ASP A 44 -16.21 5.51 7.20
CA ASP A 44 -17.61 5.15 6.96
C ASP A 44 -18.16 5.84 5.70
N ASP A 45 -17.68 7.05 5.42
CA ASP A 45 -18.01 7.78 4.20
C ASP A 45 -17.41 7.12 2.94
N TYR A 46 -18.27 7.02 1.92
CA TYR A 46 -17.94 6.38 0.65
C TYR A 46 -16.88 7.18 -0.11
N TYR A 47 -17.06 8.49 -0.22
CA TYR A 47 -16.20 9.35 -1.02
C TYR A 47 -14.85 9.55 -0.37
N ASP A 48 -14.79 9.66 0.96
CA ASP A 48 -13.54 9.72 1.72
C ASP A 48 -12.68 8.49 1.48
N THR A 49 -13.27 7.29 1.55
CA THR A 49 -12.55 6.05 1.30
C THR A 49 -11.99 6.02 -0.13
N VAL A 50 -12.82 6.34 -1.13
CA VAL A 50 -12.37 6.36 -2.53
C VAL A 50 -11.28 7.41 -2.77
N ALA A 51 -11.44 8.61 -2.21
CA ALA A 51 -10.49 9.71 -2.36
C ALA A 51 -9.16 9.44 -1.64
N SER A 52 -9.16 8.61 -0.59
CA SER A 52 -7.97 8.39 0.23
C SER A 52 -6.76 7.79 -0.50
N ALA A 53 -6.96 7.17 -1.67
CA ALA A 53 -5.85 6.76 -2.54
C ALA A 53 -4.96 7.93 -2.99
N TYR A 54 -5.49 9.16 -3.00
CA TYR A 54 -4.71 10.39 -3.21
C TYR A 54 -3.61 10.55 -2.16
N TYR A 55 -3.94 10.35 -0.89
CA TYR A 55 -2.98 10.51 0.22
C TYR A 55 -1.87 9.47 0.16
N VAL A 56 -2.18 8.23 -0.25
CA VAL A 56 -1.15 7.21 -0.50
C VAL A 56 -0.12 7.72 -1.50
N GLU A 57 -0.56 8.31 -2.61
CA GLU A 57 0.37 8.87 -3.60
C GLU A 57 1.18 10.05 -3.06
N GLU A 58 0.55 10.95 -2.31
CA GLU A 58 1.26 12.07 -1.68
C GLU A 58 2.37 11.60 -0.73
N ARG A 59 2.10 10.56 0.08
CA ARG A 59 3.10 9.99 0.99
C ARG A 59 4.26 9.35 0.25
N LEU A 60 3.98 8.60 -0.81
CA LEU A 60 5.02 8.05 -1.68
C LEU A 60 5.87 9.14 -2.33
N GLN A 61 5.25 10.24 -2.77
CA GLN A 61 5.97 11.38 -3.34
C GLN A 61 6.85 12.09 -2.31
N LEU A 62 6.38 12.24 -1.06
CA LEU A 62 7.15 12.86 0.01
C LEU A 62 8.41 12.06 0.33
N LEU A 63 8.27 10.74 0.47
CA LEU A 63 9.39 9.84 0.75
C LEU A 63 10.39 9.81 -0.42
N ASP A 64 9.91 9.77 -1.66
CA ASP A 64 10.75 9.87 -2.86
C ASP A 64 11.53 11.20 -2.91
N SER A 65 10.87 12.30 -2.54
CA SER A 65 11.52 13.61 -2.47
C SER A 65 12.62 13.66 -1.42
N LEU A 66 12.42 12.99 -0.28
CA LEU A 66 13.43 12.87 0.78
C LEU A 66 14.65 12.05 0.33
N ILE A 67 14.43 10.93 -0.35
CA ILE A 67 15.49 10.09 -0.94
C ILE A 67 16.33 10.90 -1.93
N LYS A 68 15.68 11.64 -2.84
CA LYS A 68 16.32 12.51 -3.83
C LYS A 68 17.08 13.66 -3.19
N HIS A 69 16.52 14.28 -2.15
CA HIS A 69 17.17 15.36 -1.42
C HIS A 69 18.51 14.90 -0.80
N LEU A 70 18.57 13.66 -0.34
CA LEU A 70 19.78 13.04 0.22
C LEU A 70 20.71 12.42 -0.83
N GLN A 71 20.37 12.49 -2.12
CA GLN A 71 21.13 11.90 -3.23
C GLN A 71 21.30 10.38 -3.07
N LEU A 72 20.22 9.71 -2.65
CA LEU A 72 20.17 8.26 -2.43
C LEU A 72 19.31 7.56 -3.49
N ASP A 73 19.36 8.01 -4.75
CA ASP A 73 18.50 7.54 -5.87
C ASP A 73 18.55 6.03 -6.14
N HIS A 74 19.55 5.32 -5.61
CA HIS A 74 19.64 3.86 -5.63
C HIS A 74 18.62 3.17 -4.72
N ILE A 75 18.11 3.86 -3.69
CA ILE A 75 17.10 3.37 -2.77
C ILE A 75 15.73 3.49 -3.42
N LYS A 76 14.93 2.43 -3.32
CA LYS A 76 13.55 2.38 -3.79
C LYS A 76 12.58 2.29 -2.62
N ILE A 77 11.31 2.55 -2.88
CA ILE A 77 10.26 2.49 -1.88
C ILE A 77 9.58 1.12 -1.96
N ALA A 78 9.33 0.52 -0.80
CA ALA A 78 8.46 -0.64 -0.63
C ALA A 78 7.18 -0.20 0.09
N LEU A 79 6.04 -0.17 -0.61
CA LEU A 79 4.73 -0.01 0.03
C LEU A 79 4.28 -1.38 0.56
N ASP A 80 5.00 -1.93 1.52
CA ASP A 80 4.91 -3.32 1.96
C ASP A 80 3.78 -3.58 2.98
N GLU A 81 3.07 -2.54 3.38
CA GLU A 81 1.75 -2.67 4.00
C GLU A 81 0.81 -1.56 3.50
N TRP A 82 -0.27 -1.96 2.83
CA TRP A 82 -1.36 -1.04 2.54
C TRP A 82 -2.69 -1.77 2.44
N ASN A 83 -3.77 -1.14 2.90
CA ASN A 83 -5.14 -1.60 2.68
C ASN A 83 -6.16 -0.57 3.20
N VAL A 84 -7.45 -0.91 3.05
CA VAL A 84 -8.49 -0.35 3.89
C VAL A 84 -8.56 -1.11 5.22
N TRP A 85 -8.54 -0.37 6.32
CA TRP A 85 -8.68 -0.87 7.68
C TRP A 85 -9.56 0.09 8.50
N TYR A 86 -10.82 -0.29 8.70
CA TYR A 86 -11.81 0.49 9.45
C TYR A 86 -11.68 0.32 10.96
N GLN A 87 -10.89 -0.66 11.41
CA GLN A 87 -10.74 -1.03 12.83
C GLN A 87 -12.07 -1.42 13.46
N VAL A 88 -12.96 -2.06 12.69
CA VAL A 88 -14.22 -2.58 13.22
C VAL A 88 -13.89 -3.68 14.24
N ILE A 89 -14.35 -3.50 15.47
CA ILE A 89 -14.34 -4.55 16.49
C ILE A 89 -15.79 -5.02 16.65
N PRO A 90 -16.16 -6.19 16.08
CA PRO A 90 -17.50 -6.74 16.29
C PRO A 90 -17.71 -7.06 17.77
N GLU A 91 -18.88 -6.70 18.34
CA GLU A 91 -19.21 -6.98 19.75
C GLU A 91 -19.10 -8.48 20.11
N ALA A 92 -19.31 -9.38 19.13
CA ALA A 92 -19.18 -10.82 19.29
C ALA A 92 -17.72 -11.31 19.41
N GLU A 93 -16.74 -10.56 18.88
CA GLU A 93 -15.31 -10.91 18.98
C GLU A 93 -14.74 -10.65 20.38
N VAL A 94 -15.37 -9.75 21.15
CA VAL A 94 -14.96 -9.43 22.51
C VAL A 94 -15.35 -10.55 23.50
N THR A 95 -16.35 -11.36 23.17
CA THR A 95 -17.02 -12.24 24.14
C THR A 95 -16.67 -13.73 24.05
N GLU A 96 -16.25 -14.26 22.89
CA GLU A 96 -16.08 -15.73 22.75
C GLU A 96 -14.67 -16.24 22.47
N LYS A 97 -13.74 -15.42 21.98
CA LYS A 97 -12.37 -15.85 21.69
C LYS A 97 -11.42 -14.69 22.01
N LYS A 98 -10.37 -14.91 22.79
CA LYS A 98 -9.29 -13.92 23.00
C LYS A 98 -8.45 -13.68 21.71
N MET A 99 -9.10 -13.55 20.56
CA MET A 99 -8.51 -13.39 19.24
C MET A 99 -9.37 -12.37 18.49
N VAL A 100 -8.78 -11.22 18.15
CA VAL A 100 -9.37 -10.23 17.27
C VAL A 100 -9.22 -10.75 15.84
N PHE A 101 -10.32 -11.01 15.15
CA PHE A 101 -10.28 -11.34 13.74
C PHE A 101 -10.33 -9.99 13.02
N LEU A 102 -9.21 -9.55 12.45
CA LEU A 102 -9.11 -8.27 11.73
C LEU A 102 -9.90 -8.29 10.40
N GLU A 103 -11.13 -8.80 10.41
CA GLU A 103 -11.95 -8.99 9.23
C GLU A 103 -12.78 -7.75 8.92
N GLU A 104 -12.56 -7.17 7.75
CA GLU A 104 -13.25 -5.95 7.32
C GLU A 104 -14.34 -6.25 6.28
N PRO A 105 -15.53 -5.61 6.36
CA PRO A 105 -16.64 -5.85 5.43
C PRO A 105 -16.44 -5.10 4.10
N TYR A 106 -15.45 -5.50 3.30
CA TYR A 106 -15.12 -4.84 2.04
C TYR A 106 -16.29 -4.79 1.04
N ALA A 107 -16.50 -3.62 0.47
CA ALA A 107 -17.52 -3.24 -0.50
C ALA A 107 -16.88 -2.58 -1.74
N LEU A 108 -17.70 -2.02 -2.63
CA LEU A 108 -17.23 -1.39 -3.88
C LEU A 108 -16.28 -0.20 -3.62
N LYS A 109 -16.48 0.57 -2.54
CA LYS A 109 -15.58 1.69 -2.18
C LYS A 109 -14.14 1.23 -1.98
N ASP A 110 -13.96 0.06 -1.38
CA ASP A 110 -12.63 -0.51 -1.11
C ASP A 110 -11.94 -0.99 -2.39
N ALA A 111 -12.71 -1.52 -3.34
CA ALA A 111 -12.20 -1.84 -4.67
C ALA A 111 -11.74 -0.58 -5.42
N LEU A 112 -12.53 0.50 -5.37
CA LEU A 112 -12.16 1.77 -6.01
C LEU A 112 -10.92 2.39 -5.37
N PHE A 113 -10.81 2.34 -4.03
CA PHE A 113 -9.59 2.71 -3.32
C PHE A 113 -8.38 1.88 -3.81
N ALA A 114 -8.49 0.55 -3.83
CA ALA A 114 -7.40 -0.32 -4.27
C ALA A 114 -6.98 -0.06 -5.72
N ALA A 115 -7.94 0.19 -6.62
CA ALA A 115 -7.66 0.58 -8.00
C ALA A 115 -6.92 1.94 -8.05
N GLY A 116 -7.32 2.90 -7.22
CA GLY A 116 -6.64 4.18 -7.03
C GLY A 116 -5.17 4.00 -6.60
N VAL A 117 -4.91 3.12 -5.64
CA VAL A 117 -3.54 2.78 -5.21
C VAL A 117 -2.74 2.17 -6.36
N PHE A 118 -3.28 1.22 -7.12
CA PHE A 118 -2.57 0.69 -8.29
C PHE A 118 -2.25 1.75 -9.34
N PHE A 119 -3.16 2.71 -9.59
CA PHE A 119 -2.87 3.82 -10.48
C PHE A 119 -1.76 4.73 -9.95
N ALA A 120 -1.72 5.00 -8.63
CA ALA A 120 -0.62 5.71 -7.99
C ALA A 120 0.70 4.94 -8.15
N LEU A 121 0.70 3.64 -7.91
CA LEU A 121 1.88 2.77 -8.09
C LEU A 121 2.39 2.80 -9.54
N HIS A 122 1.51 2.76 -10.54
CA HIS A 122 1.91 2.90 -11.94
C HIS A 122 2.52 4.27 -12.27
N ARG A 123 2.01 5.36 -11.68
CA ARG A 123 2.60 6.70 -11.85
C ARG A 123 3.94 6.84 -11.13
N ARG A 124 4.18 6.05 -10.07
CA ARG A 124 5.36 6.10 -9.21
C ARG A 124 6.29 4.91 -9.35
N CYS A 125 6.15 4.10 -10.39
CA CYS A 125 6.88 2.83 -10.53
C CYS A 125 8.41 2.99 -10.62
N ASP A 126 8.91 4.18 -10.93
CA ASP A 126 10.34 4.50 -10.96
C ASP A 126 10.97 4.57 -9.56
N SER A 127 10.18 4.96 -8.56
CA SER A 127 10.58 5.07 -7.15
C SER A 127 10.03 3.92 -6.31
N VAL A 128 8.78 3.49 -6.55
CA VAL A 128 8.12 2.40 -5.83
C VAL A 128 8.22 1.11 -6.64
N GLN A 129 9.04 0.17 -6.17
CA GLN A 129 9.32 -1.08 -6.89
C GLN A 129 8.80 -2.33 -6.18
N MET A 130 8.14 -2.17 -5.04
CA MET A 130 7.50 -3.24 -4.29
C MET A 130 6.24 -2.70 -3.61
N ALA A 131 5.16 -3.49 -3.61
CA ALA A 131 3.96 -3.19 -2.86
C ALA A 131 3.29 -4.50 -2.39
N ASN A 132 2.78 -4.52 -1.16
CA ASN A 132 2.16 -5.70 -0.56
C ASN A 132 0.87 -5.31 0.17
N LEU A 133 -0.24 -5.89 -0.28
CA LEU A 133 -1.53 -5.72 0.40
C LEU A 133 -1.48 -6.38 1.78
N ALA A 134 -1.92 -5.67 2.80
CA ALA A 134 -2.06 -6.19 4.15
C ALA A 134 -3.55 -6.50 4.45
N GLN A 135 -4.03 -7.74 4.39
CA GLN A 135 -3.31 -8.97 4.10
C GLN A 135 -4.07 -9.81 3.05
N MET A 136 -3.65 -11.06 2.86
CA MET A 136 -4.14 -11.89 1.77
C MET A 136 -5.43 -12.65 2.12
N VAL A 137 -5.49 -13.28 3.30
CA VAL A 137 -6.57 -14.21 3.67
C VAL A 137 -7.12 -13.88 5.06
N ASN A 138 -8.45 -13.74 5.16
CA ASN A 138 -9.23 -13.42 6.36
C ASN A 138 -8.87 -12.05 6.98
N ALA A 139 -7.74 -11.96 7.69
CA ALA A 139 -7.28 -10.71 8.31
C ALA A 139 -6.98 -9.67 7.23
N LEU A 140 -7.79 -8.61 7.17
CA LEU A 140 -7.77 -7.59 6.11
C LEU A 140 -7.73 -8.24 4.70
N GLY A 141 -8.32 -9.43 4.58
CA GLY A 141 -8.05 -10.33 3.47
C GLY A 141 -8.84 -9.97 2.22
N MET A 142 -8.15 -9.93 1.07
CA MET A 142 -8.86 -9.93 -0.22
C MET A 142 -9.56 -11.27 -0.52
N ILE A 143 -9.13 -12.35 0.14
CA ILE A 143 -9.80 -13.65 0.15
C ILE A 143 -10.33 -13.89 1.57
N LYS A 144 -11.58 -14.30 1.71
CA LYS A 144 -12.16 -14.74 2.98
C LYS A 144 -12.54 -16.21 2.88
N THR A 145 -12.33 -16.97 3.95
CA THR A 145 -12.63 -18.40 3.97
C THR A 145 -13.02 -18.87 5.35
N ASN A 146 -13.92 -19.85 5.38
CA ASN A 146 -14.23 -20.66 6.56
C ASN A 146 -14.13 -22.15 6.17
N SER A 147 -14.58 -23.06 7.04
CA SER A 147 -14.51 -24.51 6.79
C SER A 147 -15.38 -25.00 5.62
N GLN A 148 -16.31 -24.19 5.12
CA GLN A 148 -17.33 -24.59 4.14
C GLN A 148 -17.25 -23.80 2.84
N SER A 149 -16.66 -22.60 2.85
CA SER A 149 -16.76 -21.67 1.72
C SER A 149 -15.57 -20.70 1.63
N ILE A 150 -15.34 -20.22 0.42
CA ILE A 150 -14.44 -19.10 0.11
C ILE A 150 -15.27 -17.96 -0.50
N VAL A 151 -14.95 -16.73 -0.11
CA VAL A 151 -15.49 -15.50 -0.68
C VAL A 151 -14.33 -14.67 -1.21
N LEU A 152 -14.47 -14.24 -2.46
CA LEU A 152 -13.54 -13.30 -3.10
C LEU A 152 -14.10 -11.89 -2.88
N THR A 153 -13.32 -11.00 -2.26
CA THR A 153 -13.81 -9.66 -1.94
C THR A 153 -13.72 -8.75 -3.17
N PRO A 154 -14.35 -7.56 -3.14
CA PRO A 154 -14.18 -6.58 -4.21
C PRO A 154 -12.71 -6.23 -4.49
N ILE A 155 -11.85 -6.19 -3.46
CA ILE A 155 -10.41 -5.94 -3.62
C ILE A 155 -9.75 -7.06 -4.45
N TYR A 156 -10.11 -8.34 -4.23
CA TYR A 156 -9.58 -9.46 -5.02
C TYR A 156 -9.83 -9.25 -6.52
N HIS A 157 -11.02 -8.80 -6.89
CA HIS A 157 -11.37 -8.60 -8.29
C HIS A 157 -10.56 -7.46 -8.93
N VAL A 158 -10.13 -6.46 -8.17
CA VAL A 158 -9.19 -5.44 -8.66
C VAL A 158 -7.83 -6.06 -8.93
N PHE A 159 -7.29 -6.85 -8.01
CA PHE A 159 -6.04 -7.58 -8.22
C PHE A 159 -6.11 -8.47 -9.47
N ASP A 160 -7.20 -9.22 -9.63
CA ASP A 160 -7.43 -10.09 -10.79
C ASP A 160 -7.43 -9.30 -12.12
N LEU A 161 -8.07 -8.13 -12.15
CA LEU A 161 -8.06 -7.24 -13.32
C LEU A 161 -6.66 -6.72 -13.63
N PHE A 162 -5.94 -6.20 -12.63
CA PHE A 162 -4.60 -5.64 -12.84
C PHE A 162 -3.58 -6.71 -13.24
N VAL A 163 -3.62 -7.90 -12.64
CA VAL A 163 -2.74 -9.02 -13.01
C VAL A 163 -2.96 -9.46 -14.46
N LYS A 164 -4.22 -9.49 -14.91
CA LYS A 164 -4.56 -9.93 -16.28
C LYS A 164 -4.31 -8.89 -17.35
N HIS A 165 -4.37 -7.60 -17.00
CA HIS A 165 -4.44 -6.53 -18.00
C HIS A 165 -3.32 -5.48 -17.90
N ALA A 166 -2.56 -5.42 -16.80
CA ALA A 166 -1.40 -4.54 -16.73
C ALA A 166 -0.23 -5.10 -17.55
N SER A 167 0.51 -4.20 -18.20
CA SER A 167 1.71 -4.52 -18.98
C SER A 167 2.96 -3.90 -18.35
N ARG A 168 4.14 -4.28 -18.86
CA ARG A 168 5.43 -3.87 -18.28
C ARG A 168 5.79 -2.40 -18.50
N THR A 169 5.19 -1.76 -19.50
CA THR A 169 5.53 -0.38 -19.89
C THR A 169 4.42 0.57 -19.44
N PRO A 170 4.67 1.44 -18.46
CA PRO A 170 3.73 2.49 -18.11
C PRO A 170 3.67 3.54 -19.23
N LEU A 171 2.48 4.05 -19.52
CA LEU A 171 2.27 5.14 -20.46
C LEU A 171 1.84 6.39 -19.69
N GLY A 172 2.50 7.51 -19.97
CA GLY A 172 2.10 8.80 -19.42
C GLY A 172 0.74 9.22 -19.97
N ILE A 173 -0.19 9.57 -19.08
CA ILE A 173 -1.52 10.08 -19.43
C ILE A 173 -1.57 11.55 -19.06
N PHE A 174 -1.96 12.39 -20.01
CA PHE A 174 -2.22 13.80 -19.78
C PHE A 174 -3.72 14.02 -19.63
N THR A 175 -4.16 14.40 -18.43
CA THR A 175 -5.55 14.77 -18.15
C THR A 175 -5.67 16.29 -18.05
N ALA A 176 -6.43 16.91 -18.95
CA ALA A 176 -6.81 18.30 -18.81
C ALA A 176 -8.17 18.38 -18.09
N LEU A 177 -8.21 19.03 -16.93
CA LEU A 177 -9.47 19.44 -16.34
C LEU A 177 -10.04 20.55 -17.22
N LYS A 178 -11.12 20.26 -17.95
CA LYS A 178 -11.96 21.33 -18.46
C LYS A 178 -12.57 22.02 -17.25
N SER A 179 -12.27 23.31 -17.09
CA SER A 179 -13.05 24.17 -16.21
C SER A 179 -14.52 23.99 -16.59
N ILE A 180 -15.30 23.46 -15.64
CA ILE A 180 -16.75 23.44 -15.77
C ILE A 180 -17.19 24.89 -15.59
N PRO A 181 -17.97 25.46 -16.53
CA PRO A 181 -18.42 26.86 -16.44
C PRO A 181 -19.30 27.12 -15.22
#